data_AF-X0XQ51-F1
#
_entry.id   AF-X0XQ51-F1
#
_cell.length_a   1.000
_cell.length_b   1.000
_cell.length_c   1.000
_cell.angle_alpha   90.00
_cell.angle_beta   90.00
_cell.angle_gamma   90.00
#
_symmetry.space_group_name_H-M   'P 1'
#
loop_
_entity.id
_entity.type
_entity.pdbx_description
1 polymer ?
#
loop_
_entity_poly.entity_id
_entity_poly.type
_entity_poly.pdbx_seq_one_letter_code
_entity_poly.pdbx_strand_id
1 'polypeptide(L)'
;FDSEAMGDVPKRLLLKALEALWAQSEGEGRPMGPMIHPDAFRDSCVCSVYERGSNGPRLTRRWPSLVDFLIEEDKLEADGLIYVGGRPKEPNDVEHLMRALMEQARGATNIITVKPGVVIAYERNHATNEELRANGIRVKEWDDSYLDMLGGPHCSTSPLWRDAA
;
A
#
# COMPACT_ATOMS: atom_id res chain seq x y z
N PHE A 1 -7.22 4.26 -6.92
CA PHE A 1 -7.58 4.82 -5.62
C PHE A 1 -8.61 5.89 -5.88
N ASP A 2 -9.85 5.43 -6.04
CA ASP A 2 -11.00 6.29 -5.85
C ASP A 2 -11.39 5.98 -4.41
N SER A 3 -11.14 6.90 -3.49
CA SER A 3 -11.42 6.71 -2.07
C SER A 3 -11.79 8.06 -1.48
N GLU A 4 -12.81 8.05 -0.64
CA GLU A 4 -13.25 9.24 0.07
C GLU A 4 -12.28 9.57 1.21
N ALA A 5 -11.76 8.54 1.88
CA ALA A 5 -10.75 8.68 2.92
C ALA A 5 -9.35 9.05 2.40
N MET A 6 -9.01 8.64 1.18
CA MET A 6 -7.66 8.76 0.59
C MET A 6 -7.67 9.59 -0.70
N GLY A 7 -8.41 10.70 -0.71
CA GLY A 7 -8.58 11.57 -1.89
C GLY A 7 -7.30 12.24 -2.42
N ASP A 8 -6.22 12.18 -1.64
CA ASP A 8 -4.88 12.69 -1.95
C ASP A 8 -3.99 11.71 -2.73
N VAL A 9 -4.41 10.44 -2.88
CA VAL A 9 -3.61 9.42 -3.58
C VAL A 9 -3.72 9.58 -5.10
N PRO A 10 -2.62 9.78 -5.85
CA PRO A 10 -2.69 10.19 -7.24
C PRO A 10 -2.82 9.00 -8.21
N LYS A 11 -3.92 8.22 -8.14
CA LYS A 11 -4.20 7.04 -9.04
C LYS A 11 -3.96 7.38 -10.51
N ARG A 12 -4.51 8.53 -10.93
CA ARG A 12 -4.44 8.98 -12.32
C ARG A 12 -3.00 9.29 -12.75
N LEU A 13 -2.20 9.87 -11.86
CA LEU A 13 -0.78 10.11 -12.12
C LEU A 13 -0.02 8.78 -12.26
N LEU A 14 -0.26 7.83 -11.37
CA LEU A 14 0.38 6.51 -11.42
C LEU A 14 0.07 5.78 -12.73
N LEU A 15 -1.21 5.70 -13.13
CA LEU A 15 -1.61 5.06 -14.37
C LEU A 15 -0.99 5.76 -15.59
N LYS A 16 -1.02 7.10 -15.63
CA LYS A 16 -0.37 7.88 -16.70
C LYS A 16 1.15 7.68 -16.75
N ALA A 17 1.82 7.59 -15.61
CA ALA A 17 3.25 7.35 -15.54
C ALA A 17 3.59 5.96 -16.07
N LEU A 18 2.79 4.94 -15.71
CA LEU A 18 2.93 3.58 -16.25
C LEU A 18 2.69 3.53 -17.76
N GLU A 19 1.65 4.22 -18.25
CA GLU A 19 1.38 4.35 -19.69
C GLU A 19 2.54 5.02 -20.43
N ALA A 20 3.10 6.10 -19.88
CA ALA A 20 4.23 6.80 -20.47
C ALA A 20 5.50 5.92 -20.54
N LEU A 21 5.81 5.21 -19.45
CA LEU A 21 6.92 4.26 -19.40
C LEU A 21 6.75 3.12 -20.41
N TRP A 22 5.52 2.62 -20.54
CA TRP A 22 5.19 1.60 -21.53
C TRP A 22 5.42 2.11 -22.95
N ALA A 23 4.86 3.26 -23.30
CA ALA A 23 4.99 3.86 -24.62
C ALA A 23 6.45 4.16 -24.98
N GLN A 24 7.24 4.64 -24.01
CA GLN A 24 8.67 4.84 -24.19
C GLN A 24 9.40 3.52 -24.49
N SER A 25 9.16 2.48 -23.69
CA SER A 25 9.84 1.18 -23.87
C SER A 25 9.54 0.56 -25.24
N GLU A 26 8.27 0.54 -25.64
CA GLU A 26 7.86 0.07 -26.97
C GLU A 26 8.50 0.90 -28.09
N GLY A 27 8.53 2.24 -27.94
CA GLY A 27 9.19 3.15 -28.88
C GLY A 27 10.71 2.92 -29.00
N GLU A 28 11.36 2.46 -27.94
CA GLU A 28 12.77 2.06 -27.91
C GLU A 28 13.00 0.63 -28.41
N GLY A 29 11.97 -0.06 -28.93
CA GLY A 29 12.06 -1.43 -29.42
C GLY A 29 12.26 -2.47 -28.31
N ARG A 30 11.90 -2.13 -27.07
CA ARG A 30 11.90 -3.01 -25.91
C ARG A 30 10.46 -3.40 -25.60
N PRO A 31 9.93 -4.47 -26.22
CA PRO A 31 8.56 -4.89 -26.01
C PRO A 31 8.33 -5.24 -24.54
N MET A 32 7.23 -4.73 -23.98
CA MET A 32 6.87 -4.90 -22.57
C MET A 32 6.06 -6.17 -22.32
N GLY A 33 5.59 -6.84 -23.37
CA GLY A 33 4.97 -8.16 -23.26
C GLY A 33 5.95 -9.18 -22.66
N PRO A 34 5.52 -9.99 -21.66
CA PRO A 34 4.15 -10.32 -21.30
C PRO A 34 3.56 -9.51 -20.13
N MET A 35 4.10 -8.34 -19.80
CA MET A 35 3.54 -7.54 -18.70
C MET A 35 2.06 -7.18 -18.96
N ILE A 36 1.33 -6.88 -17.89
CA ILE A 36 -0.08 -6.47 -17.96
C ILE A 36 -0.13 -4.98 -18.32
N HIS A 37 -0.89 -4.64 -19.36
CA HIS A 37 -1.06 -3.24 -19.77
C HIS A 37 -1.70 -2.39 -18.65
N PRO A 38 -1.28 -1.13 -18.45
CA PRO A 38 -1.80 -0.26 -17.39
C PRO A 38 -3.33 -0.11 -17.39
N ASP A 39 -3.98 -0.16 -18.55
CA ASP A 39 -5.45 -0.12 -18.66
C ASP A 39 -6.16 -1.21 -17.87
N ALA A 40 -5.54 -2.37 -17.66
CA ALA A 40 -6.13 -3.45 -16.86
C ALA A 40 -6.34 -3.04 -15.39
N PHE A 41 -5.66 -1.99 -14.93
CA PHE A 41 -5.76 -1.44 -13.58
C PHE A 41 -6.72 -0.24 -13.49
N ARG A 42 -7.39 0.12 -14.58
CA ARG A 42 -8.32 1.26 -14.59
C ARG A 42 -9.42 1.11 -13.53
N ASP A 43 -9.97 -0.09 -13.44
CA ASP A 43 -11.02 -0.46 -12.48
C ASP A 43 -10.46 -1.18 -11.24
N SER A 44 -9.14 -1.21 -11.07
CA SER A 44 -8.55 -1.82 -9.89
C SER A 44 -8.75 -0.94 -8.65
N CYS A 45 -8.57 -1.59 -7.50
CA CYS A 45 -8.69 -0.99 -6.16
C CYS A 45 -10.13 -0.68 -5.72
N VAL A 46 -11.13 -1.31 -6.33
CA VAL A 46 -12.54 -1.29 -5.89
C VAL A 46 -12.78 -2.48 -4.96
N CYS A 47 -13.56 -2.30 -3.88
CA CYS A 47 -13.97 -3.40 -3.02
C CYS A 47 -15.38 -3.87 -3.38
N SER A 48 -15.55 -5.17 -3.65
CA SER A 48 -16.85 -5.78 -3.95
C SER A 48 -17.17 -6.82 -2.88
N VAL A 49 -18.35 -6.69 -2.26
CA VAL A 49 -18.82 -7.60 -1.20
C VAL A 49 -19.78 -8.60 -1.82
N TYR A 50 -19.56 -9.88 -1.53
CA TYR A 50 -20.36 -10.99 -2.03
C TYR A 50 -20.95 -11.79 -0.88
N GLU A 51 -22.18 -12.23 -1.06
CA GLU A 51 -22.81 -13.25 -0.22
C GLU A 51 -22.76 -14.61 -0.91
N ARG A 52 -22.77 -15.68 -0.12
CA ARG A 52 -22.92 -17.03 -0.65
C ARG A 52 -24.32 -17.21 -1.23
N GLY A 53 -24.42 -17.30 -2.56
CA GLY A 53 -25.65 -17.68 -3.25
C GLY A 53 -25.74 -19.18 -3.51
N SER A 54 -26.92 -19.64 -3.90
CA SER A 54 -27.18 -21.04 -4.27
C SER A 54 -26.45 -21.48 -5.55
N ASN A 55 -26.21 -20.55 -6.48
CA ASN A 55 -25.54 -20.80 -7.77
C ASN A 55 -24.23 -19.99 -7.91
N GLY A 56 -23.54 -19.75 -6.79
CA GLY A 56 -22.30 -18.98 -6.75
C GLY A 56 -22.41 -17.68 -5.95
N PRO A 57 -21.32 -16.91 -5.86
CA PRO A 57 -21.31 -15.67 -5.09
C PRO A 57 -22.24 -14.63 -5.71
N ARG A 58 -23.11 -14.04 -4.89
CA ARG A 58 -24.00 -12.96 -5.29
C ARG A 58 -23.40 -11.63 -4.83
N LEU A 59 -23.12 -10.74 -5.77
CA LEU A 59 -22.67 -9.38 -5.46
C LEU A 59 -23.77 -8.65 -4.69
N THR A 60 -23.42 -8.05 -3.55
CA THR A 60 -24.38 -7.31 -2.71
C THR A 60 -24.07 -5.82 -2.67
N ARG A 61 -22.79 -5.45 -2.56
CA ARG A 61 -22.36 -4.05 -2.45
C ARG A 61 -21.02 -3.82 -3.15
N ARG A 62 -20.78 -2.58 -3.54
CA ARG A 62 -19.49 -2.09 -4.05
C ARG A 62 -19.09 -0.83 -3.32
N TRP A 63 -17.81 -0.74 -3.00
CA TRP A 63 -17.15 0.40 -2.35
C TRP A 63 -16.03 0.94 -3.24
N PRO A 64 -15.79 2.26 -3.23
CA PRO A 64 -14.72 2.87 -4.02
C PRO A 64 -13.35 2.25 -3.74
N SER A 65 -13.06 1.91 -2.48
CA SER A 65 -11.87 1.17 -2.09
C SER A 65 -12.09 0.21 -0.91
N LEU A 66 -11.08 -0.64 -0.65
CA LEU A 66 -11.06 -1.48 0.56
C LEU A 66 -10.97 -0.64 1.83
N VAL A 67 -10.27 0.50 1.80
CA VAL A 67 -10.12 1.39 2.96
C VAL A 67 -11.47 1.97 3.33
N ASP A 68 -12.23 2.49 2.36
CA ASP A 68 -13.57 3.05 2.63
C ASP A 68 -14.51 1.98 3.19
N PHE A 69 -14.45 0.75 2.66
CA PHE A 69 -15.21 -0.39 3.20
C PHE A 69 -14.83 -0.69 4.66
N LEU A 70 -13.55 -0.74 4.99
CA LEU A 70 -13.10 -1.04 6.36
C LEU A 70 -13.45 0.07 7.35
N ILE A 71 -13.46 1.33 6.91
CA ILE A 71 -13.92 2.45 7.73
C ILE A 71 -15.42 2.33 8.02
N GLU A 72 -16.25 2.07 6.99
CA GLU A 72 -17.70 1.90 7.19
C GLU A 72 -18.02 0.71 8.12
N GLU A 73 -17.29 -0.39 8.00
CA GLU A 73 -17.49 -1.59 8.84
C GLU A 73 -16.87 -1.47 10.25
N ASP A 74 -16.42 -0.28 10.64
CA ASP A 74 -15.80 0.00 11.94
C ASP A 74 -14.62 -0.96 12.22
N LYS A 75 -13.79 -1.16 11.19
CA LYS A 75 -12.56 -1.97 11.23
C LYS A 75 -11.29 -1.11 11.12
N LEU A 76 -11.45 0.16 10.76
CA LEU A 76 -10.36 1.10 10.59
C LEU A 76 -10.84 2.51 10.92
N GLU A 77 -10.07 3.22 11.72
CA GLU A 77 -10.31 4.64 11.97
C GLU A 77 -9.78 5.48 10.79
N ALA A 78 -10.57 6.44 10.31
CA ALA A 78 -10.21 7.27 9.16
C ALA A 78 -8.94 8.11 9.41
N ASP A 79 -8.68 8.50 10.66
CA ASP A 79 -7.48 9.21 11.10
C ASP A 79 -6.32 8.26 11.47
N GLY A 80 -6.54 6.94 11.49
CA GLY A 80 -5.52 5.92 11.73
C GLY A 80 -4.65 5.57 10.51
N LEU A 81 -4.85 6.26 9.38
CA LEU A 81 -4.16 5.99 8.12
C LEU A 81 -2.80 6.69 8.05
N ILE A 82 -1.74 5.89 8.07
CA ILE A 82 -0.35 6.32 7.93
C ILE A 82 0.17 5.94 6.53
N TYR A 83 0.69 6.92 5.80
CA TYR A 83 1.10 6.77 4.41
C TYR A 83 2.57 6.37 4.32
N VAL A 84 2.88 5.47 3.39
CA VAL A 84 4.27 5.13 3.04
C VAL A 84 4.96 6.38 2.52
N GLY A 85 6.06 6.76 3.13
CA GLY A 85 6.80 7.96 2.76
C GLY A 85 6.16 9.29 3.19
N GLY A 86 5.17 9.25 4.09
CA GLY A 86 4.44 10.41 4.62
C GLY A 86 3.24 10.83 3.75
N ARG A 87 2.49 11.86 4.15
CA ARG A 87 1.41 12.39 3.29
C ARG A 87 1.96 13.19 2.11
N PRO A 88 1.34 13.12 0.92
CA PRO A 88 1.66 14.01 -0.20
C PRO A 88 1.52 15.48 0.20
N LYS A 89 2.46 16.34 -0.19
CA LYS A 89 2.37 17.78 0.14
C LYS A 89 1.38 18.52 -0.76
N GLU A 90 1.18 18.01 -1.98
CA GLU A 90 0.33 18.62 -2.98
C GLU A 90 -0.31 17.55 -3.90
N PRO A 91 -1.42 17.86 -4.59
CA PRO A 91 -1.99 16.96 -5.57
C PRO A 91 -0.98 16.62 -6.66
N ASN A 92 -0.78 15.32 -6.92
CA ASN A 92 0.19 14.82 -7.90
C ASN A 92 1.67 15.05 -7.50
N ASP A 93 1.99 15.10 -6.20
CA ASP A 93 3.36 15.13 -5.67
C ASP A 93 4.19 13.94 -6.18
N VAL A 94 5.03 14.19 -7.19
CA VAL A 94 5.87 13.18 -7.85
C VAL A 94 6.99 12.72 -6.92
N GLU A 95 7.52 13.60 -6.08
CA GLU A 95 8.60 13.26 -5.15
C GLU A 95 8.11 12.26 -4.11
N HIS A 96 6.95 12.53 -3.52
CA HIS A 96 6.25 11.58 -2.66
C HIS A 96 5.98 10.26 -3.40
N LEU A 97 5.45 10.31 -4.63
CA LEU A 97 5.14 9.10 -5.39
C LEU A 97 6.38 8.21 -5.59
N MET A 98 7.51 8.80 -5.99
CA MET A 98 8.77 8.07 -6.19
C MET A 98 9.28 7.45 -4.89
N ARG A 99 9.30 8.23 -3.81
CA ARG A 99 9.70 7.75 -2.48
C ARG A 99 8.82 6.62 -1.98
N ALA A 100 7.50 6.79 -2.08
CA ALA A 100 6.52 5.79 -1.65
C ALA A 100 6.68 4.49 -2.44
N LEU A 101 6.89 4.55 -3.76
CA LEU A 101 7.16 3.36 -4.59
C LEU A 101 8.47 2.66 -4.19
N MET A 102 9.53 3.43 -3.90
CA MET A 102 10.82 2.88 -3.46
C MET A 102 10.71 2.18 -2.10
N GLU A 103 10.18 2.85 -1.09
CA GLU A 103 10.04 2.27 0.26
C GLU A 103 9.03 1.11 0.27
N GLN A 104 7.95 1.20 -0.53
CA GLN A 104 7.00 0.10 -0.70
C GLN A 104 7.69 -1.16 -1.27
N ALA A 105 8.55 -0.99 -2.28
CA ALA A 105 9.32 -2.09 -2.85
C ALA A 105 10.33 -2.70 -1.86
N ARG A 106 10.62 -2.00 -0.75
CA ARG A 106 11.50 -2.44 0.35
C ARG A 106 10.72 -2.83 1.62
N GLY A 107 9.43 -3.14 1.48
CA GLY A 107 8.62 -3.71 2.54
C GLY A 107 8.13 -2.72 3.60
N ALA A 108 8.04 -1.41 3.28
CA ALA A 108 7.59 -0.39 4.23
C ALA A 108 6.17 -0.61 4.80
N THR A 109 5.26 -1.25 4.05
CA THR A 109 3.93 -1.66 4.54
C THR A 109 3.94 -3.00 5.28
N ASN A 110 5.02 -3.78 5.18
CA ASN A 110 5.11 -5.14 5.71
C ASN A 110 5.91 -5.18 7.01
N ILE A 111 5.54 -4.33 7.96
CA ILE A 111 6.15 -4.23 9.30
C ILE A 111 5.45 -5.16 10.29
N ILE A 112 6.15 -5.58 11.35
CA ILE A 112 5.56 -6.43 12.40
C ILE A 112 5.31 -5.63 13.67
N THR A 113 4.06 -5.61 14.12
CA THR A 113 3.65 -5.00 15.40
C THR A 113 3.89 -5.99 16.54
N VAL A 114 4.92 -5.74 17.35
CA VAL A 114 5.28 -6.63 18.47
C VAL A 114 4.40 -6.41 19.70
N LYS A 115 3.90 -5.18 19.88
CA LYS A 115 2.84 -4.82 20.84
C LYS A 115 2.16 -3.54 20.35
N PRO A 116 0.97 -3.16 20.85
CA PRO A 116 0.31 -1.92 20.44
C PRO A 116 1.27 -0.71 20.49
N GLY A 117 1.33 0.04 19.40
CA GLY A 117 2.22 1.21 19.26
C GLY A 117 3.71 0.90 19.11
N VAL A 118 4.14 -0.37 18.98
CA VAL A 118 5.56 -0.72 18.80
C VAL A 118 5.73 -1.70 17.63
N VAL A 119 6.52 -1.30 16.65
CA VAL A 119 6.74 -2.04 15.41
C VAL A 119 8.21 -2.34 15.18
N ILE A 120 8.51 -3.38 14.40
CA ILE A 120 9.82 -3.60 13.79
C ILE A 120 9.69 -3.31 12.29
N ALA A 121 10.56 -2.44 11.78
CA ALA A 121 10.64 -2.02 10.39
C ALA A 121 12.11 -2.00 9.94
N TYR A 122 12.38 -2.12 8.63
CA TYR A 122 13.76 -1.94 8.15
C TYR A 122 14.18 -0.47 8.25
N GLU A 123 15.47 -0.25 8.51
CA GLU A 123 16.06 1.08 8.69
C GLU A 123 15.92 1.96 7.44
N ARG A 124 16.17 1.42 6.23
CA ARG A 124 16.10 2.15 4.95
C ARG A 124 14.80 2.87 4.63
N ASN A 125 13.69 2.47 5.24
CA ASN A 125 12.38 3.06 4.99
C ASN A 125 12.24 4.34 5.83
N HIS A 126 13.19 5.26 5.66
CA HIS A 126 13.41 6.39 6.55
C HIS A 126 12.16 7.28 6.68
N ALA A 127 11.53 7.64 5.57
CA ALA A 127 10.37 8.54 5.62
C ALA A 127 9.14 7.85 6.22
N THR A 128 8.90 6.58 5.92
CA THR A 128 7.85 5.80 6.58
C THR A 128 8.13 5.66 8.09
N ASN A 129 9.37 5.39 8.48
CA ASN A 129 9.75 5.27 9.89
C ASN A 129 9.59 6.60 10.64
N GLU A 130 9.91 7.73 10.01
CA GLU A 130 9.65 9.08 10.55
C GLU A 130 8.15 9.35 10.71
N GLU A 131 7.35 9.02 9.69
CA GLU A 131 5.89 9.19 9.75
C GLU A 131 5.26 8.33 10.85
N LEU A 132 5.70 7.07 11.01
CA LEU A 132 5.27 6.20 12.11
C LEU A 132 5.58 6.84 13.46
N ARG A 133 6.80 7.38 13.65
CA ARG A 133 7.20 8.06 14.89
C ARG A 133 6.37 9.32 15.14
N ALA A 134 6.07 10.10 14.11
CA ALA A 134 5.23 11.31 14.21
C ALA A 134 3.81 10.97 14.70
N ASN A 135 3.31 9.78 14.37
CA ASN A 135 2.02 9.26 14.82
C ASN A 135 2.12 8.44 16.13
N GLY A 136 3.17 8.62 16.92
CA GLY A 136 3.32 8.01 18.24
C GLY A 136 3.72 6.53 18.23
N ILE A 137 4.06 5.97 17.08
CA ILE A 137 4.52 4.58 16.97
C ILE A 137 6.02 4.51 17.26
N ARG A 138 6.39 3.66 18.23
CA ARG A 138 7.79 3.34 18.49
C ARG A 138 8.30 2.36 17.45
N VAL A 139 9.20 2.83 16.59
CA VAL A 139 9.87 2.00 15.58
C VAL A 139 11.15 1.40 16.16
N LYS A 140 11.30 0.07 16.06
CA LYS A 140 12.55 -0.66 16.26
C LYS A 140 13.11 -0.98 14.88
N GLU A 141 14.23 -0.37 14.53
CA GLU A 141 14.83 -0.59 13.22
C GLU A 141 15.58 -1.92 13.19
N TRP A 142 15.39 -2.64 12.09
CA TRP A 142 16.17 -3.80 11.69
C TRP A 142 17.14 -3.31 10.61
N ASP A 143 18.43 -3.44 10.88
CA ASP A 143 19.50 -3.14 9.93
C ASP A 143 19.23 -3.75 8.56
N ASP A 144 19.58 -2.96 7.55
CA ASP A 144 19.48 -3.35 6.16
C ASP A 144 20.31 -4.60 5.84
N SER A 145 19.77 -5.47 4.98
CA SER A 145 20.45 -6.70 4.56
C SER A 145 20.01 -7.11 3.15
N TYR A 146 20.17 -8.39 2.79
CA TYR A 146 19.56 -8.94 1.59
C TYR A 146 18.05 -9.24 1.77
N LEU A 147 17.60 -9.44 3.02
CA LEU A 147 16.23 -9.86 3.34
C LEU A 147 15.18 -8.81 2.98
N ASP A 148 15.53 -7.54 3.09
CA ASP A 148 14.68 -6.41 2.73
C ASP A 148 14.36 -6.30 1.23
N MET A 149 15.03 -7.08 0.38
CA MET A 149 14.72 -7.22 -1.03
C MET A 149 13.70 -8.34 -1.29
N LEU A 150 13.46 -9.20 -0.30
CA LEU A 150 12.62 -10.39 -0.40
C LEU A 150 11.27 -10.21 0.32
N GLY A 151 11.16 -9.25 1.23
CA GLY A 151 9.93 -8.94 1.96
C GLY A 151 10.22 -8.19 3.25
N GLY A 152 9.18 -7.63 3.88
CA GLY A 152 9.30 -6.92 5.14
C GLY A 152 9.45 -7.85 6.36
N PRO A 153 9.66 -7.27 7.56
CA PRO A 153 9.74 -8.02 8.81
C PRO A 153 8.54 -8.94 9.08
N HIS A 154 7.32 -8.54 8.68
CA HIS A 154 6.14 -9.38 8.89
C HIS A 154 6.21 -10.70 8.12
N CYS A 155 6.64 -10.67 6.85
CA CYS A 155 6.86 -11.89 6.04
C CYS A 155 7.90 -12.84 6.64
N SER A 156 8.86 -12.32 7.41
CA SER A 156 9.94 -13.11 8.03
C SER A 156 9.54 -13.74 9.37
N THR A 157 8.29 -13.57 9.81
CA THR A 157 7.83 -13.99 11.14
C THR A 157 6.59 -14.88 11.06
N SER A 158 6.45 -15.76 12.06
CA SER A 158 5.26 -16.57 12.28
C SER A 158 4.92 -16.51 13.78
N PRO A 159 4.10 -15.53 14.22
CA PRO A 159 3.74 -15.40 15.62
C PRO A 159 3.01 -16.66 16.11
N LEU A 160 3.61 -17.40 17.05
CA LEU A 160 3.01 -18.62 17.60
C LEU A 160 2.01 -18.33 18.72
N TRP A 161 2.20 -17.23 19.43
CA TRP A 161 1.37 -16.82 20.56
C TRP A 161 1.42 -15.29 20.73
N ARG A 162 0.27 -14.69 21.07
CA ARG A 162 0.12 -13.28 21.45
C ARG A 162 -0.87 -13.21 22.61
N ASP A 163 -0.66 -12.26 23.52
CA ASP A 163 -1.64 -11.94 24.56
C ASP A 163 -2.97 -11.51 23.93
N ALA A 164 -4.08 -11.75 24.64
CA ALA A 164 -5.38 -11.22 24.24
C ALA A 164 -5.37 -9.68 24.25
N ALA A 165 -6.10 -9.08 23.31
CA ALA A 165 -6.29 -7.64 23.21
C ALA A 165 -7.26 -7.12 24.29
#